data_AF-A0A9D9IDJ0-F1
#
_entry.id   AF-A0A9D9IDJ0-F1
#
_cell.length_a   1.000
_cell.length_b   1.000
_cell.length_c   1.000
_cell.angle_alpha   90.00
_cell.angle_beta   90.00
_cell.angle_gamma   90.00
#
_symmetry.space_group_name_H-M   'P 1'
#
loop_
_entity.id
_entity.type
_entity.pdbx_description
1 polymer ?
#
loop_
_entity_poly.entity_id
_entity_poly.type
_entity_poly.pdbx_seq_one_letter_code
_entity_poly.pdbx_strand_id
1 'polypeptide(L)'
;ALFSPDGRQISETEARIIDQDSFDRQLGDGPVLFIGDAADKCSRVIGHRNAHFVQCCPEATAMLIPATMEYKEKRFKDVAYFEPFYLKNFVATVSRKKLF
;
A
#
# COMPACT_ATOMS: atom_id res chain seq x y z
N ALA A 1 -2.44 3.83 1.94
CA ALA A 1 -3.70 4.41 1.42
C ALA A 1 -4.88 3.69 2.03
N LEU A 2 -6.01 4.39 2.17
CA LEU A 2 -7.31 3.85 2.55
C LEU A 2 -8.18 3.71 1.31
N PHE A 3 -9.00 2.67 1.29
CA PHE A 3 -9.93 2.37 0.20
C PHE A 3 -11.33 2.19 0.76
N SER A 4 -12.33 2.63 0.01
CA SER A 4 -13.72 2.31 0.30
C SER A 4 -14.05 0.84 -0.04
N PRO A 5 -15.20 0.30 0.40
CA PRO A 5 -15.58 -1.09 0.13
C PRO A 5 -15.68 -1.46 -1.35
N ASP A 6 -15.97 -0.48 -2.22
CA ASP A 6 -16.00 -0.61 -3.69
C ASP A 6 -14.62 -0.44 -4.35
N GLY A 7 -13.55 -0.29 -3.56
CA GLY A 7 -12.17 -0.24 -4.05
C GLY A 7 -11.70 1.14 -4.52
N ARG A 8 -12.47 2.21 -4.27
CA ARG A 8 -12.03 3.57 -4.57
C ARG A 8 -11.04 4.05 -3.53
N GLN A 9 -9.90 4.59 -3.96
CA GLN A 9 -8.94 5.20 -3.06
C GLN A 9 -9.52 6.47 -2.42
N ILE A 10 -9.44 6.58 -1.10
CA ILE A 10 -9.98 7.71 -0.31
C ILE A 10 -8.89 8.46 0.48
N SER A 11 -7.66 7.95 0.50
CA SER A 11 -6.50 8.68 1.03
C SER A 11 -5.28 8.41 0.15
N GLU A 12 -4.34 9.34 0.13
CA GLU A 12 -3.05 9.15 -0.53
C GLU A 12 -2.27 7.97 0.07
N THR A 13 -1.32 7.44 -0.72
CA THR A 13 -0.35 6.48 -0.21
C THR A 13 0.79 7.24 0.45
N GLU A 14 1.09 6.91 1.70
CA GLU A 14 2.12 7.58 2.48
C GLU A 14 2.94 6.58 3.29
N ALA A 15 4.16 6.96 3.63
CA ALA A 15 4.95 6.26 4.62
C ALA A 15 4.43 6.63 6.02
N ARG A 16 3.95 5.64 6.77
CA ARG A 16 3.39 5.82 8.11
C ARG A 16 4.03 4.83 9.09
N ILE A 17 4.37 5.30 10.28
CA ILE A 17 4.72 4.43 11.42
C ILE A 17 3.41 3.98 12.05
N ILE A 18 3.24 2.68 12.25
CA ILE A 18 2.01 2.10 12.80
C ILE A 18 2.17 1.88 14.31
N ASP A 19 1.22 2.43 15.06
CA ASP A 19 1.01 2.24 16.49
C ASP A 19 -0.45 1.83 16.77
N GLN A 20 -0.83 1.76 18.05
CA GLN A 20 -2.16 1.32 18.50
C GLN A 20 -3.28 2.26 18.02
N ASP A 21 -2.99 3.55 17.89
CA ASP A 21 -3.99 4.61 17.68
C ASP A 21 -4.05 5.06 16.20
N SER A 22 -3.13 4.56 15.36
CA SER A 22 -2.93 4.94 13.95
C SER A 22 -4.18 4.91 13.07
N PHE A 23 -5.20 4.13 13.45
CA PHE A 23 -6.44 3.96 12.69
C PHE A 23 -7.71 4.08 13.55
N ASP A 24 -7.63 4.69 14.73
CA ASP A 24 -8.76 4.77 15.68
C ASP A 24 -10.01 5.38 15.08
N ARG A 25 -9.85 6.42 14.26
CA ARG A 25 -10.98 7.06 13.58
C ARG A 25 -11.70 6.07 12.67
N GLN A 26 -10.96 5.39 11.79
CA GLN A 26 -11.52 4.45 10.82
C GLN A 26 -12.15 3.25 11.54
N LEU A 27 -11.50 2.77 12.59
CA LEU A 27 -11.96 1.66 13.41
C LEU A 27 -13.17 2.02 14.27
N GLY A 28 -13.33 3.29 14.66
CA GLY A 28 -14.50 3.83 15.33
C GLY A 28 -15.72 3.95 14.40
N ASP A 29 -15.48 4.28 13.12
CA ASP A 29 -16.52 4.39 12.09
C ASP A 29 -17.06 3.02 11.64
N GLY A 30 -16.28 1.95 11.76
CA GLY A 30 -16.74 0.59 11.45
C GLY A 30 -15.62 -0.44 11.23
N PRO A 31 -15.95 -1.63 10.69
CA PRO A 31 -14.99 -2.64 10.31
C PRO A 31 -13.95 -2.13 9.29
N VAL A 32 -12.67 -2.41 9.56
CA VAL A 32 -11.55 -2.09 8.67
C VAL A 32 -10.78 -3.36 8.36
N LEU A 33 -10.56 -3.62 7.07
CA LEU A 33 -9.76 -4.73 6.59
C LEU A 33 -8.35 -4.25 6.24
N PHE A 34 -7.36 -4.80 6.94
CA PHE A 34 -5.93 -4.61 6.67
C PHE A 34 -5.43 -5.77 5.82
N ILE A 35 -4.84 -5.45 4.67
CA ILE A 35 -4.32 -6.44 3.71
C ILE A 35 -2.84 -6.22 3.41
N GLY A 36 -2.17 -7.26 2.93
CA GLY A 36 -0.77 -7.22 2.51
C GLY A 36 0.17 -8.01 3.42
N ASP A 37 1.45 -8.00 3.07
CA ASP A 37 2.52 -8.70 3.79
C ASP A 37 2.71 -8.23 5.24
N ALA A 38 2.40 -6.96 5.52
CA ALA A 38 2.49 -6.37 6.84
C ALA A 38 1.27 -6.65 7.73
N ALA A 39 0.18 -7.26 7.23
CA ALA A 39 -1.05 -7.47 7.98
C ALA A 39 -0.80 -8.23 9.30
N ASP A 40 -0.01 -9.30 9.27
CA ASP A 40 0.36 -10.10 10.45
C ASP A 40 1.22 -9.34 11.45
N LYS A 41 1.97 -8.32 11.02
CA LYS A 41 2.74 -7.44 11.91
C LYS A 41 1.82 -6.40 12.54
N CYS A 42 0.94 -5.80 11.75
CA CYS A 42 -0.04 -4.83 12.21
C CYS A 42 -1.02 -5.43 13.22
N SER A 43 -1.43 -6.70 13.08
CA SER A 43 -2.34 -7.37 14.01
C SER A 43 -1.77 -7.54 15.43
N ARG A 44 -0.45 -7.49 15.58
CA ARG A 44 0.23 -7.52 16.89
C ARG A 44 0.27 -6.16 17.57
N VAL A 45 0.05 -5.09 16.81
CA VAL A 45 0.07 -3.70 17.28
C VAL A 45 -1.35 -3.18 17.47
N ILE A 46 -2.26 -3.45 16.53
CA ILE A 46 -3.62 -2.93 16.51
C ILE A 46 -4.58 -3.97 17.11
N GLY A 47 -5.05 -3.70 18.33
CA GLY A 47 -5.92 -4.58 19.12
C GLY A 47 -7.40 -4.22 19.12
N HIS A 48 -7.96 -3.70 18.02
CA HIS A 48 -9.35 -3.21 17.98
C HIS A 48 -10.33 -4.27 17.44
N ARG A 49 -11.55 -4.35 18.01
CA ARG A 49 -12.56 -5.37 17.64
C ARG A 49 -13.01 -5.32 16.16
N ASN A 50 -12.93 -4.14 15.57
CA ASN A 50 -13.29 -3.87 14.17
C ASN A 50 -12.10 -4.06 13.21
N ALA A 51 -10.92 -4.42 13.72
CA ALA A 51 -9.75 -4.66 12.88
C ALA A 51 -9.72 -6.10 12.40
N HIS A 52 -9.73 -6.28 11.08
CA HIS A 52 -9.62 -7.58 10.44
C HIS A 52 -8.34 -7.62 9.59
N PHE A 53 -7.63 -8.74 9.59
CA PHE A 53 -6.32 -8.86 8.95
C PHE A 53 -6.32 -10.03 7.98
N VAL A 54 -5.83 -9.80 6.76
CA VAL A 54 -5.62 -10.83 5.75
C VAL A 54 -4.24 -10.65 5.14
N GLN A 55 -3.36 -11.61 5.38
CA GLN A 55 -2.08 -11.64 4.68
C GLN A 55 -2.31 -12.15 3.25
N CYS A 56 -2.06 -11.27 2.27
CA CYS A 56 -2.18 -11.59 0.86
C CYS A 56 -1.09 -10.88 0.05
N CYS A 57 -0.82 -11.40 -1.14
CA CYS A 57 0.09 -10.78 -2.11
C CYS A 57 -0.72 -10.21 -3.28
N PRO A 58 -0.24 -9.17 -3.96
CA PRO A 58 -0.85 -8.71 -5.20
C PRO A 58 -0.84 -9.83 -6.25
N GLU A 59 -1.99 -10.07 -6.88
CA GLU A 59 -2.12 -11.02 -7.99
C GLU A 59 -2.29 -10.27 -9.32
N ALA A 60 -1.69 -10.79 -10.39
CA ALA A 60 -1.82 -10.20 -11.73
C ALA A 60 -3.27 -10.18 -12.22
N THR A 61 -4.07 -11.18 -11.84
CA THR A 61 -5.51 -11.28 -12.10
C THR A 61 -6.29 -10.10 -11.50
N ALA A 62 -5.91 -9.64 -10.30
CA ALA A 62 -6.53 -8.48 -9.65
C ALA A 62 -6.26 -7.16 -10.39
N MET A 63 -5.21 -7.10 -11.21
CA MET A 63 -4.91 -5.91 -12.03
C MET A 63 -5.77 -5.79 -13.29
N LEU A 64 -6.54 -6.82 -13.67
CA LEU A 64 -7.31 -6.81 -14.91
C LEU A 64 -8.32 -5.65 -14.96
N ILE A 65 -9.04 -5.41 -13.86
CA ILE A 65 -10.04 -4.34 -13.77
C ILE A 65 -9.38 -2.95 -13.90
N PRO A 66 -8.43 -2.55 -13.03
CA PRO A 66 -7.81 -1.23 -13.14
C PRO A 66 -7.06 -1.03 -14.47
N ALA A 67 -6.35 -2.06 -14.96
CA ALA A 67 -5.65 -1.96 -16.25
C ALA A 67 -6.62 -1.76 -17.43
N THR A 68 -7.77 -2.44 -17.42
CA THR A 68 -8.80 -2.28 -18.47
C THR A 68 -9.42 -0.88 -18.43
N MET A 69 -9.63 -0.31 -17.25
CA MET A 69 -10.14 1.06 -17.09
C MET A 69 -9.14 2.08 -17.68
N GLU A 70 -7.88 2.03 -17.24
CA GLU A 70 -6.80 2.88 -17.77
C GLU A 70 -6.65 2.75 -19.29
N TYR A 71 -6.73 1.52 -19.81
CA TYR A 71 -6.67 1.24 -21.25
C TYR A 71 -7.80 1.91 -22.02
N LYS A 72 -9.05 1.75 -21.55
CA LYS A 72 -10.24 2.38 -22.18
C LYS A 72 -10.15 3.90 -22.18
N GLU A 73 -9.55 4.47 -21.14
CA GLU A 73 -9.35 5.90 -20.98
C GLU A 73 -8.04 6.39 -21.64
N LYS A 74 -7.33 5.50 -22.34
CA LYS A 74 -6.07 5.76 -23.07
C LYS A 74 -4.98 6.36 -22.18
N ARG A 75 -4.96 6.04 -20.89
CA ARG A 75 -3.96 6.49 -19.92
C ARG A 75 -2.70 5.63 -19.96
N PHE A 76 -2.03 5.62 -21.09
CA PHE A 76 -0.77 4.91 -21.27
C PHE A 76 0.39 5.67 -20.61
N LYS A 77 1.44 4.94 -20.23
CA LYS A 77 2.69 5.50 -19.72
C LYS A 77 3.78 5.38 -20.79
N ASP A 78 4.66 6.37 -20.85
CA ASP A 78 5.86 6.30 -21.68
C ASP A 78 6.90 5.40 -20.98
N VAL A 79 7.36 4.37 -21.68
CA VAL A 79 8.33 3.40 -21.17
C VAL A 79 9.65 4.07 -20.79
N ALA A 80 10.08 5.12 -21.49
CA ALA A 80 11.34 5.82 -21.21
C ALA A 80 11.28 6.66 -19.92
N TYR A 81 10.09 7.06 -19.48
CA TYR A 81 9.89 7.95 -18.33
C TYR A 81 9.12 7.29 -17.17
N PHE A 82 8.74 6.02 -17.31
CA PHE A 82 8.06 5.29 -16.25
C PHE A 82 9.05 4.89 -15.15
N GLU A 83 8.77 5.33 -13.93
CA GLU A 83 9.48 4.88 -12.73
C GLU A 83 8.51 4.19 -11.76
N PRO A 84 8.99 3.18 -11.00
CA PRO A 84 8.19 2.59 -9.94
C PRO A 84 7.87 3.63 -8.85
N PHE A 85 6.68 3.52 -8.27
CA PHE A 85 6.25 4.37 -7.16
C PHE A 85 6.88 3.92 -5.84
N TYR A 86 8.04 4.48 -5.49
CA TYR A 86 8.71 4.21 -4.22
C TYR A 86 8.28 5.22 -3.14
N LEU A 87 7.78 4.72 -2.00
CA LEU A 87 7.39 5.56 -0.85
C LEU A 87 8.57 6.11 -0.03
N LYS A 88 9.78 5.63 -0.29
CA LYS A 88 11.00 6.12 0.33
C LYS A 88 12.08 6.23 -0.73
N ASN A 89 12.77 7.37 -0.75
CA ASN A 89 13.91 7.57 -1.63
C ASN A 89 14.94 6.46 -1.42
N PHE A 90 15.40 5.89 -2.52
CA PHE A 90 16.53 4.99 -2.51
C PHE A 90 17.76 5.76 -2.02
N VAL A 91 18.35 5.34 -0.89
CA VAL A 91 19.58 5.93 -0.36
C VAL A 91 20.73 5.02 -0.76
N ALA A 92 21.52 5.44 -1.75
CA ALA A 92 22.74 4.72 -2.12
C ALA A 92 23.73 4.75 -0.95
N THR A 93 24.13 3.59 -0.46
CA THR A 93 25.18 3.51 0.56
C THR A 93 26.55 3.73 -0.07
N VAL A 94 27.41 4.52 0.59
CA VAL A 94 28.81 4.69 0.15
C VAL A 94 29.51 3.33 0.22
N SER A 95 30.10 2.91 -0.91
CA SER A 95 30.87 1.67 -0.98
C SER A 95 32.01 1.70 0.04
N ARG A 96 32.08 0.68 0.90
CA ARG A 96 33.21 0.50 1.82
C ARG A 96 34.42 -0.17 1.15
N LYS A 97 34.31 -0.58 -0.13
CA LYS A 97 35.44 -1.12 -0.87
C LYS A 97 36.42 0.02 -1.17
N LYS A 98 37.59 -0.03 -0.55
CA LYS A 98 38.75 0.73 -1.00
C LYS A 98 39.23 0.10 -2.31
N LEU A 99 38.96 0.78 -3.42
CA LEU A 99 39.75 0.60 -4.63
C LEU A 99 41.03 1.39 -4.32
N PHE A 100 42.15 0.67 -4.24
CA PHE A 100 43.48 1.13 -3.77
C PHE A 100 43.68 1.17 -2.25
#